data_AF-A0AAV4BQD8-F1
#
_entry.id   AF-A0AAV4BQD8-F1
#
_cell.length_a   1.000
_cell.length_b   1.000
_cell.length_c   1.000
_cell.angle_alpha   90.00
_cell.angle_beta   90.00
_cell.angle_gamma   90.00
#
_symmetry.space_group_name_H-M   'P 1'
#
loop_
_entity.id
_entity.type
_entity.pdbx_description
1 polymer ?
#
loop_
_entity_poly.entity_id
_entity_poly.type
_entity_poly.pdbx_seq_one_letter_code
_entity_poly.pdbx_strand_id
1 'polypeptide(L)'
;MAILNTARLYKEQIRGSLDRHHCSLVGVWNARAVTFRFINVPEPNNNASQIAVAHLFEIHDNFKALCLIFVKIFMGFTQYIVMSVCALVIYIGIRSSMRLKSASFSAGSDKTQKAESSAKSVGPVNTKVDARDIKTGVIKDKKPPQKELLVIKQDLTVVMLQVICTTPGIIVYIFVMIEPRFRMGTEYHNLKFVVYGAVDLSYDVSAFFNFFIYLNFNSKFKNCFYSVFTCRKMSW
;
A
#
# COMPACT_ATOMS: atom_id res chain seq x y z
N MET A 1 -9.66 -13.18 -11.19
CA MET A 1 -9.10 -12.53 -12.39
C MET A 1 -8.96 -11.02 -12.26
N ALA A 2 -9.85 -10.30 -11.55
CA ALA A 2 -9.75 -8.84 -11.37
C ALA A 2 -8.41 -8.36 -10.75
N ILE A 3 -7.89 -9.07 -9.73
CA ILE A 3 -6.63 -8.72 -9.05
C ILE A 3 -5.40 -8.85 -9.97
N LEU A 4 -5.44 -9.80 -10.92
CA LEU A 4 -4.35 -9.99 -11.89
C LEU A 4 -4.33 -8.88 -12.95
N ASN A 5 -5.49 -8.33 -13.29
CA ASN A 5 -5.58 -7.17 -14.18
C ASN A 5 -5.15 -5.88 -13.48
N THR A 6 -5.51 -5.67 -12.20
CA THR A 6 -4.99 -4.52 -11.42
C THR A 6 -3.48 -4.60 -11.21
N ALA A 7 -2.92 -5.79 -10.96
CA ALA A 7 -1.46 -5.96 -10.86
C ALA A 7 -0.74 -5.70 -12.20
N ARG A 8 -1.37 -6.04 -13.34
CA ARG A 8 -0.81 -5.77 -14.67
C ARG A 8 -0.84 -4.28 -15.01
N LEU A 9 -1.93 -3.58 -14.66
CA LEU A 9 -2.05 -2.13 -14.79
C LEU A 9 -1.06 -1.38 -13.89
N TYR A 10 -0.87 -1.84 -12.65
CA TYR A 10 0.13 -1.26 -11.75
C TYR A 10 1.56 -1.46 -12.28
N LYS A 11 1.85 -2.59 -12.93
CA LYS A 11 3.16 -2.86 -13.54
C LYS A 11 3.45 -1.95 -14.73
N GLU A 12 2.47 -1.69 -15.59
CA GLU A 12 2.57 -0.73 -16.70
C GLU A 12 2.76 0.70 -16.18
N GLN A 13 2.02 1.08 -15.12
CA GLN A 13 2.09 2.41 -14.54
C GLN A 13 3.41 2.69 -13.79
N ILE A 14 3.98 1.69 -13.11
CA ILE A 14 5.32 1.81 -12.49
C ILE A 14 6.41 1.89 -13.57
N ARG A 15 6.30 1.11 -14.65
CA ARG A 15 7.28 1.16 -15.76
C ARG A 15 7.29 2.53 -16.45
N GLY A 16 6.12 3.14 -16.68
CA GLY A 16 6.02 4.50 -17.23
C GLY A 16 6.38 5.64 -16.26
N SER A 17 6.53 5.36 -14.96
CA SER A 17 6.98 6.33 -13.95
C SER A 17 8.49 6.24 -13.73
N LEU A 18 9.06 5.02 -13.75
CA LEU A 18 10.50 4.80 -13.58
C LEU A 18 11.33 5.41 -14.71
N ASP A 19 10.82 5.36 -15.96
CA ASP A 19 11.46 6.01 -17.11
C ASP A 19 11.40 7.55 -17.05
N ARG A 20 10.44 8.13 -16.32
CA ARG A 20 10.35 9.59 -16.13
C ARG A 20 11.21 10.11 -14.99
N HIS A 21 11.45 9.30 -13.96
CA HIS A 21 12.27 9.71 -12.81
C HIS A 21 13.78 9.52 -13.02
N HIS A 22 14.21 8.59 -13.89
CA HIS A 22 15.64 8.46 -14.22
C HIS A 22 16.22 9.63 -15.03
N CYS A 23 15.39 10.39 -15.75
CA CYS A 23 15.83 11.63 -16.41
C CYS A 23 15.82 12.87 -15.49
N SER A 24 15.32 12.78 -14.25
CA SER A 24 15.19 13.94 -13.36
C SER A 24 16.16 13.93 -12.17
N LEU A 25 16.87 12.82 -11.90
CA LEU A 25 17.74 12.68 -10.72
C LEU A 25 19.23 13.00 -10.94
N VAL A 26 19.66 13.30 -12.17
CA VAL A 26 21.01 13.82 -12.47
C VAL A 26 20.99 15.33 -12.75
N GLY A 27 19.87 15.99 -12.44
CA GLY A 27 19.84 17.43 -12.30
C GLY A 27 20.25 17.81 -10.88
N VAL A 28 21.56 17.77 -10.59
CA VAL A 28 22.11 18.58 -9.50
C VAL A 28 21.68 20.01 -9.82
N TRP A 29 20.64 20.47 -9.12
CA TRP A 29 20.18 21.84 -9.16
C TRP A 29 21.32 22.71 -8.62
N ASN A 30 22.22 23.07 -9.52
CA ASN A 30 23.06 24.24 -9.40
C ASN A 30 22.11 25.44 -9.29
N ALA A 31 21.62 25.70 -8.08
CA ALA A 31 20.95 26.93 -7.67
C ALA A 31 21.87 28.17 -7.79
N ARG A 32 23.05 28.03 -8.41
CA ARG A 32 24.01 29.09 -8.72
C ARG A 32 24.06 29.51 -10.19
N ALA A 33 23.29 28.90 -11.10
CA ALA A 33 23.38 29.19 -12.54
C ALA A 33 22.12 29.80 -13.17
N VAL A 34 21.28 30.47 -12.37
CA VAL A 34 20.24 31.37 -12.91
C VAL A 34 20.53 32.81 -12.50
N THR A 35 21.79 33.20 -12.59
CA THR A 35 22.06 34.57 -13.04
C THR A 35 21.75 34.57 -14.53
N PHE A 36 20.47 34.71 -14.88
CA PHE A 36 20.09 35.19 -16.21
C PHE A 36 20.69 36.58 -16.33
N ARG A 37 21.96 36.59 -16.75
CA ARG A 37 22.69 37.76 -17.14
C ARG A 37 21.99 38.19 -18.43
N PHE A 38 21.01 39.09 -18.31
CA PHE A 38 20.41 39.81 -19.43
C PHE A 38 21.52 40.65 -20.07
N ILE A 39 22.47 40.00 -20.76
CA ILE A 39 23.71 40.61 -21.25
C ILE A 39 23.42 41.58 -22.40
N ASN A 40 22.24 41.53 -23.03
CA ASN A 40 21.91 42.42 -24.13
C ASN A 40 20.41 42.75 -24.18
N VAL A 41 19.86 43.35 -23.12
CA VAL A 41 18.62 44.14 -23.28
C VAL A 41 19.07 45.59 -23.43
N PRO A 42 18.96 46.21 -24.62
CA PRO A 42 19.40 47.58 -24.86
C PRO A 42 18.71 48.50 -23.86
N GLU A 43 19.51 49.29 -23.12
CA GLU A 43 19.03 50.21 -22.10
C GLU A 43 17.98 51.17 -22.69
N PRO A 44 16.69 51.05 -22.34
CA PRO A 44 15.86 52.23 -22.38
C PRO A 44 16.31 53.10 -21.20
N ASN A 45 16.37 54.42 -21.37
CA ASN A 45 16.76 55.41 -20.35
C ASN A 45 15.88 55.43 -19.07
N ASN A 46 15.14 54.35 -18.79
CA ASN A 46 14.23 54.19 -17.68
C ASN A 46 14.24 52.72 -17.21
N ASN A 47 14.99 52.43 -16.14
CA ASN A 47 15.16 51.08 -15.55
C ASN A 47 13.87 50.45 -14.98
N ALA A 48 12.73 51.13 -15.07
CA ALA A 48 11.45 50.69 -14.55
C ALA A 48 10.97 49.36 -15.17
N SER A 49 11.26 49.09 -16.44
CA SER A 49 10.84 47.87 -17.12
C SER A 49 11.57 46.62 -16.62
N GLN A 50 12.89 46.72 -16.34
CA GLN A 50 13.67 45.59 -15.83
C GLN A 50 13.23 45.20 -14.41
N ILE A 51 12.96 46.18 -13.55
CA ILE A 51 12.47 45.96 -12.19
C ILE A 51 11.08 45.30 -12.22
N ALA A 52 10.19 45.76 -13.10
CA ALA A 52 8.86 45.16 -13.26
C ALA A 52 8.92 43.70 -13.73
N VAL A 53 9.80 43.38 -14.68
CA VAL A 53 10.00 42.00 -15.18
C VAL A 53 10.56 41.10 -14.07
N ALA A 54 11.57 41.57 -13.32
CA ALA A 54 12.14 40.81 -12.20
C ALA A 54 11.08 40.47 -11.13
N HIS A 55 10.25 41.45 -10.74
CA HIS A 55 9.15 41.21 -9.80
C HIS A 55 8.11 40.23 -10.36
N LEU A 56 7.79 40.31 -11.65
CA LEU A 56 6.82 39.40 -12.26
C LEU A 56 7.31 37.94 -12.25
N PHE A 57 8.60 37.72 -12.50
CA PHE A 57 9.23 36.39 -12.41
C PHE A 57 9.20 35.84 -10.97
N GLU A 58 9.53 36.67 -9.98
CA GLU A 58 9.50 36.25 -8.57
C GLU A 58 8.09 35.87 -8.10
N ILE A 59 7.07 36.62 -8.52
CA ILE A 59 5.66 36.29 -8.23
C ILE A 59 5.28 34.97 -8.90
N HIS A 60 5.69 34.75 -10.16
CA HIS A 60 5.36 33.54 -10.90
C HIS A 60 5.98 32.28 -10.30
N ASP A 61 7.24 32.34 -9.87
CA ASP A 61 7.92 31.20 -9.25
C ASP A 61 7.33 30.87 -7.87
N ASN A 62 6.98 31.88 -7.08
CA ASN A 62 6.25 31.70 -5.82
C ASN A 62 4.87 31.08 -6.05
N PHE A 63 4.15 31.52 -7.09
CA PHE A 63 2.84 30.96 -7.46
C PHE A 63 2.96 29.49 -7.88
N LYS A 64 3.92 29.15 -8.74
CA LYS A 64 4.19 27.76 -9.13
C LYS A 64 4.51 26.88 -7.93
N ALA A 65 5.37 27.35 -7.01
CA ALA A 65 5.71 26.62 -5.80
C ALA A 65 4.46 26.35 -4.94
N LEU A 66 3.61 27.35 -4.75
CA LEU A 66 2.34 27.22 -4.03
C LEU A 66 1.40 26.22 -4.71
N CYS A 67 1.21 26.32 -6.02
CA CYS A 67 0.39 25.37 -6.79
C CYS A 67 0.92 23.93 -6.66
N LEU A 68 2.22 23.72 -6.75
CA LEU A 68 2.83 22.40 -6.60
C LEU A 68 2.63 21.83 -5.19
N ILE A 69 2.78 22.66 -4.15
CA ILE A 69 2.52 22.24 -2.76
C ILE A 69 1.04 21.88 -2.61
N PHE A 70 0.14 22.70 -3.13
CA PHE A 70 -1.30 22.44 -3.08
C PHE A 70 -1.69 21.14 -3.77
N VAL A 71 -1.19 20.90 -4.99
CA VAL A 71 -1.43 19.66 -5.74
C VAL A 71 -0.89 18.44 -4.99
N LYS A 72 0.32 18.54 -4.41
CA LYS A 72 0.90 17.45 -3.60
C LYS A 72 0.07 17.14 -2.36
N ILE A 73 -0.41 18.16 -1.67
CA ILE A 73 -1.29 18.01 -0.50
C ILE A 73 -2.59 17.32 -0.92
N PHE A 74 -3.25 17.81 -1.97
CA PHE A 74 -4.51 17.24 -2.46
C PHE A 74 -4.35 15.79 -2.93
N MET A 75 -3.24 15.48 -3.60
CA MET A 75 -2.89 14.12 -4.01
C MET A 75 -2.70 13.20 -2.80
N GLY A 76 -1.99 13.67 -1.76
CA GLY A 76 -1.79 12.94 -0.51
C GLY A 76 -3.10 12.66 0.23
N PHE A 77 -3.98 13.66 0.34
CA PHE A 77 -5.31 13.48 0.94
C PHE A 77 -6.18 12.52 0.14
N THR A 78 -6.20 12.66 -1.19
CA THR A 78 -6.97 11.76 -2.06
C THR A 78 -6.50 10.32 -1.90
N GLN A 79 -5.18 10.08 -1.89
CA GLN A 79 -4.61 8.77 -1.63
C GLN A 79 -5.02 8.23 -0.25
N TYR A 80 -4.98 9.06 0.79
CA TYR A 80 -5.38 8.67 2.15
C TYR A 80 -6.87 8.29 2.23
N ILE A 81 -7.75 9.07 1.60
CA ILE A 81 -9.19 8.79 1.55
C ILE A 81 -9.45 7.46 0.85
N VAL A 82 -8.82 7.23 -0.31
CA VAL A 82 -8.97 5.97 -1.06
C VAL A 82 -8.50 4.77 -0.23
N MET A 83 -7.35 4.89 0.44
CA MET A 83 -6.82 3.82 1.31
C MET A 83 -7.73 3.56 2.52
N SER A 84 -8.28 4.62 3.13
CA SER A 84 -9.19 4.50 4.27
C SER A 84 -10.50 3.82 3.88
N VAL A 85 -11.10 4.21 2.74
CA VAL A 85 -12.29 3.56 2.19
C VAL A 85 -12.02 2.10 1.88
N CYS A 86 -10.87 1.79 1.27
CA CYS A 86 -10.44 0.42 1.00
C CYS A 86 -10.33 -0.41 2.28
N ALA A 87 -9.64 0.10 3.30
CA ALA A 87 -9.52 -0.55 4.61
C ALA A 87 -10.89 -0.81 5.26
N LEU A 88 -11.80 0.17 5.17
CA LEU A 88 -13.13 0.07 5.76
C LEU A 88 -14.00 -0.98 5.05
N VAL A 89 -13.93 -1.06 3.72
CA VAL A 89 -14.60 -2.11 2.94
C VAL A 89 -14.06 -3.49 3.31
N ILE A 90 -12.73 -3.63 3.40
CA ILE A 90 -12.08 -4.88 3.84
C ILE A 90 -12.55 -5.26 5.25
N TYR A 91 -12.55 -4.30 6.18
CA TYR A 91 -12.97 -4.51 7.56
C TYR A 91 -14.43 -4.97 7.67
N ILE A 92 -15.35 -4.33 6.94
CA ILE A 92 -16.76 -4.73 6.87
C ILE A 92 -16.88 -6.16 6.31
N GLY A 93 -16.12 -6.49 5.27
CA GLY A 93 -16.09 -7.84 4.68
C GLY A 93 -15.61 -8.92 5.66
N ILE A 94 -14.60 -8.62 6.48
CA ILE A 94 -14.13 -9.53 7.54
C ILE A 94 -15.24 -9.70 8.60
N ARG A 95 -15.88 -8.61 9.02
CA ARG A 95 -16.91 -8.63 10.06
C ARG A 95 -18.15 -9.44 9.66
N SER A 96 -18.61 -9.32 8.42
CA SER A 96 -19.75 -10.09 7.92
C SER A 96 -19.42 -11.60 7.87
N SER A 97 -18.21 -11.95 7.43
CA SER A 97 -17.73 -13.34 7.41
C SER A 97 -17.62 -13.96 8.82
N MET A 98 -17.22 -13.19 9.83
CA MET A 98 -17.13 -13.68 11.21
C MET A 98 -18.51 -13.94 11.83
N ARG A 99 -19.50 -13.07 11.59
CA ARG A 99 -20.86 -13.22 12.14
C ARG A 99 -21.57 -14.47 11.62
N LEU A 100 -21.38 -14.81 10.34
CA LEU A 100 -21.95 -16.02 9.77
C LEU A 100 -21.39 -17.29 10.43
N LYS A 101 -20.10 -17.31 10.78
CA LYS A 101 -19.46 -18.47 11.43
C LYS A 101 -19.92 -18.67 12.87
N SER A 102 -20.12 -17.60 13.64
CA SER A 102 -20.61 -17.72 15.02
C SER A 102 -22.05 -18.23 15.09
N ALA A 103 -22.90 -17.88 14.13
CA ALA A 103 -24.28 -18.38 14.06
C ALA A 103 -24.33 -19.88 13.72
N SER A 104 -23.49 -20.35 12.81
CA SER A 104 -23.43 -21.77 12.43
C SER A 104 -22.89 -22.68 13.54
N PHE A 105 -21.96 -22.19 14.37
CA PHE A 105 -21.41 -22.98 15.49
C PHE A 105 -22.41 -23.16 16.63
N SER A 106 -23.31 -22.20 16.85
CA SER A 106 -24.33 -22.28 17.90
C SER A 106 -25.47 -23.26 17.55
N ALA A 107 -25.69 -23.58 16.27
CA ALA A 107 -26.79 -24.46 15.85
C ALA A 107 -26.43 -25.96 15.83
N GLY A 108 -25.15 -26.33 16.00
CA GLY A 108 -24.66 -27.70 15.88
C GLY A 108 -24.27 -28.41 17.18
N SER A 109 -24.29 -27.73 18.34
CA SER A 109 -23.72 -28.28 19.58
C SER A 109 -24.69 -29.07 20.46
N ASP A 110 -25.90 -29.37 19.99
CA ASP A 110 -26.97 -29.90 20.87
C ASP A 110 -27.29 -31.39 20.70
N LYS A 111 -26.49 -32.16 19.93
CA LYS A 111 -26.69 -33.61 19.83
C LYS A 111 -25.40 -34.40 19.96
N THR A 112 -25.24 -34.97 21.16
CA THR A 112 -24.79 -36.35 21.48
C THR A 112 -23.82 -36.36 22.66
N GLN A 113 -24.30 -35.96 23.83
CA GLN A 113 -23.97 -36.67 25.06
C GLN A 113 -25.14 -37.62 25.33
N LYS A 114 -25.09 -38.82 24.76
CA LYS A 114 -25.83 -39.96 25.32
C LYS A 114 -24.79 -40.97 25.78
N ALA A 115 -24.80 -41.16 27.09
CA ALA A 115 -23.96 -42.06 27.84
C ALA A 115 -23.93 -43.47 27.24
N GLU A 116 -22.76 -44.10 27.24
CA GLU A 116 -22.72 -45.56 27.32
C GLU A 116 -21.46 -46.00 28.07
N SER A 117 -21.67 -46.31 29.35
CA SER A 117 -20.79 -47.15 30.14
C SER A 117 -21.34 -48.57 30.13
N SER A 118 -20.51 -49.52 29.68
CA SER A 118 -20.42 -50.92 30.12
C SER A 118 -21.55 -51.91 29.77
N ALA A 119 -21.28 -52.88 28.88
CA ALA A 119 -21.14 -54.32 29.20
C ALA A 119 -21.17 -55.25 27.95
N LYS A 120 -20.07 -55.99 27.78
CA LYS A 120 -19.91 -57.39 27.29
C LYS A 120 -21.14 -58.14 26.75
N SER A 121 -21.10 -58.66 25.51
CA SER A 121 -21.51 -60.04 25.13
C SER A 121 -21.41 -60.33 23.62
N VAL A 122 -20.75 -61.45 23.33
CA VAL A 122 -20.56 -62.27 22.11
C VAL A 122 -21.78 -62.41 21.17
N GLY A 123 -21.51 -62.46 19.85
CA GLY A 123 -22.33 -63.16 18.84
C GLY A 123 -22.17 -62.66 17.38
N PRO A 124 -21.79 -63.49 16.39
CA PRO A 124 -21.75 -63.11 14.99
C PRO A 124 -23.08 -63.50 14.30
N VAL A 125 -23.83 -62.52 13.80
CA VAL A 125 -24.99 -62.77 12.94
C VAL A 125 -24.85 -61.95 11.66
N ASN A 126 -24.58 -62.68 10.58
CA ASN A 126 -24.72 -62.22 9.20
C ASN A 126 -26.20 -62.03 8.90
N THR A 127 -26.61 -60.78 8.66
CA THR A 127 -27.87 -60.51 7.96
C THR A 127 -27.62 -59.48 6.87
N LYS A 128 -27.46 -60.01 5.64
CA LYS A 128 -27.75 -59.31 4.38
C LYS A 128 -29.21 -58.86 4.42
N VAL A 129 -29.50 -57.55 4.36
CA VAL A 129 -30.73 -57.00 3.75
C VAL A 129 -30.47 -55.55 3.31
N ASP A 130 -30.39 -55.39 1.99
CA ASP A 130 -31.01 -54.39 1.10
C ASP A 130 -30.94 -52.87 1.37
N ALA A 131 -30.21 -52.23 0.46
CA ALA A 131 -30.71 -51.21 -0.47
C ALA A 131 -31.80 -50.25 0.04
N ARG A 132 -31.34 -49.11 0.57
CA ARG A 132 -31.84 -47.79 0.14
C ARG A 132 -30.70 -46.78 0.23
N ASP A 133 -30.04 -46.63 -0.92
CA ASP A 133 -28.98 -45.66 -1.22
C ASP A 133 -29.57 -44.24 -1.26
N ILE A 134 -29.99 -43.72 -0.09
CA ILE A 134 -30.17 -42.29 0.08
C ILE A 134 -28.78 -41.77 0.44
N LYS A 135 -28.01 -41.44 -0.61
CA LYS A 135 -26.89 -40.50 -0.53
C LYS A 135 -27.44 -39.16 -0.04
N THR A 136 -27.76 -39.06 1.25
CA THR A 136 -27.67 -37.80 1.98
C THR A 136 -26.20 -37.43 1.89
N GLY A 137 -25.89 -36.70 0.82
CA GLY A 137 -24.62 -36.01 0.68
C GLY A 137 -24.48 -35.15 1.91
N VAL A 138 -23.79 -35.69 2.91
CA VAL A 138 -23.21 -34.92 4.00
C VAL A 138 -22.39 -33.88 3.26
N ILE A 139 -22.97 -32.70 3.11
CA ILE A 139 -22.31 -31.50 2.65
C ILE A 139 -21.24 -31.32 3.71
N LYS A 140 -20.07 -31.94 3.50
CA LYS A 140 -18.91 -31.79 4.36
C LYS A 140 -18.68 -30.31 4.38
N ASP A 141 -19.06 -29.67 5.48
CA ASP A 141 -18.86 -28.27 5.75
C ASP A 141 -17.41 -27.96 5.40
N LYS A 142 -17.22 -27.37 4.21
CA LYS A 142 -15.91 -26.99 3.73
C LYS A 142 -15.51 -25.87 4.68
N LYS A 143 -14.69 -26.21 5.67
CA LYS A 143 -13.99 -25.23 6.53
C LYS A 143 -13.57 -24.10 5.60
N PRO A 144 -14.01 -22.85 5.87
CA PRO A 144 -13.71 -21.73 5.00
C PRO A 144 -12.20 -21.75 4.75
N PRO A 145 -11.78 -21.69 3.48
CA PRO A 145 -10.41 -21.96 3.11
C PRO A 145 -9.53 -20.97 3.88
N GLN A 146 -8.75 -21.48 4.84
CA GLN A 146 -7.83 -20.67 5.66
C GLN A 146 -6.93 -19.76 4.79
N LYS A 147 -6.74 -20.15 3.53
CA LYS A 147 -6.06 -19.39 2.48
C LYS A 147 -6.67 -18.01 2.21
N GLU A 148 -8.00 -17.86 2.19
CA GLU A 148 -8.64 -16.56 1.91
C GLU A 148 -8.39 -15.55 3.02
N LEU A 149 -8.39 -16.01 4.28
CA LEU A 149 -8.19 -15.15 5.45
C LEU A 149 -6.75 -14.62 5.53
N LEU A 150 -5.78 -15.40 5.03
CA LEU A 150 -4.38 -14.96 4.92
C LEU A 150 -4.21 -13.84 3.88
N VAL A 151 -4.90 -13.92 2.75
CA VAL A 151 -4.85 -12.87 1.71
C VAL A 151 -5.41 -11.56 2.24
N ILE A 152 -6.54 -11.62 2.95
CA ILE A 152 -7.16 -10.43 3.53
C ILE A 152 -6.25 -9.83 4.61
N LYS A 153 -5.65 -10.65 5.48
CA LYS A 153 -4.72 -10.18 6.51
C LYS A 153 -3.47 -9.54 5.89
N GLN A 154 -2.97 -10.09 4.79
CA GLN A 154 -1.86 -9.52 4.04
C GLN A 154 -2.22 -8.12 3.53
N ASP A 155 -3.35 -7.98 2.84
CA ASP A 155 -3.80 -6.72 2.24
C ASP A 155 -4.00 -5.63 3.29
N LEU A 156 -4.66 -5.97 4.41
CA LEU A 156 -4.85 -5.05 5.53
C LEU A 156 -3.51 -4.58 6.12
N THR A 157 -2.51 -5.47 6.20
CA THR A 157 -1.18 -5.11 6.71
C THR A 157 -0.48 -4.10 5.80
N VAL A 158 -0.56 -4.30 4.48
CA VAL A 158 0.00 -3.37 3.48
C VAL A 158 -0.66 -1.99 3.59
N VAL A 159 -1.98 -1.96 3.67
CA VAL A 159 -2.74 -0.70 3.76
C VAL A 159 -2.37 0.08 5.03
N MET A 160 -2.32 -0.60 6.17
CA MET A 160 -1.95 0.02 7.46
C MET A 160 -0.52 0.58 7.45
N LEU A 161 0.42 -0.19 6.91
CA LEU A 161 1.82 0.24 6.77
C LEU A 161 1.92 1.48 5.87
N GLN A 162 1.26 1.47 4.72
CA GLN A 162 1.29 2.60 3.79
C GLN A 162 0.73 3.87 4.44
N VAL A 163 -0.34 3.75 5.24
CA VAL A 163 -0.91 4.88 6.01
C VAL A 163 0.14 5.44 6.97
N ILE A 164 0.79 4.59 7.77
CA ILE A 164 1.80 5.01 8.75
C ILE A 164 2.98 5.71 8.05
N CYS A 165 3.51 5.13 6.97
CA CYS A 165 4.66 5.67 6.24
C CYS A 165 4.33 6.95 5.44
N THR A 166 3.09 7.14 4.99
CA THR A 166 2.69 8.34 4.22
C THR A 166 2.34 9.53 5.13
N THR A 167 1.90 9.27 6.35
CA THR A 167 1.51 10.28 7.34
C THR A 167 2.58 11.37 7.58
N PRO A 168 3.88 11.06 7.82
CA PRO A 168 4.90 12.09 8.03
C PRO A 168 5.03 13.05 6.84
N GLY A 169 4.88 12.56 5.60
CA GLY A 169 4.91 13.41 4.41
C GLY A 169 3.79 14.44 4.40
N ILE A 170 2.57 14.03 4.74
CA ILE A 170 1.40 14.94 4.82
C ILE A 170 1.62 16.01 5.89
N ILE A 171 2.13 15.62 7.07
CA ILE A 171 2.43 16.54 8.18
C ILE A 171 3.44 17.60 7.72
N VAL A 172 4.51 17.18 7.04
CA VAL A 172 5.54 18.11 6.53
C VAL A 172 4.95 19.08 5.50
N TYR A 173 4.10 18.62 4.59
CA TYR A 173 3.47 19.50 3.61
C TYR A 173 2.52 20.52 4.26
N ILE A 174 1.75 20.12 5.28
CA ILE A 174 0.92 21.05 6.07
C ILE A 174 1.81 22.06 6.81
N PHE A 175 2.91 21.61 7.40
CA PHE A 175 3.85 22.49 8.10
C PHE A 175 4.47 23.53 7.17
N VAL A 176 4.88 23.15 5.96
CA VAL A 176 5.41 24.06 4.93
C VAL A 176 4.37 25.08 4.44
N MET A 177 3.07 24.72 4.45
CA MET A 177 1.98 25.66 4.16
C MET A 177 1.83 26.72 5.26
N ILE A 178 1.93 26.31 6.52
CA ILE A 178 1.75 27.19 7.69
C ILE A 178 2.98 28.10 7.90
N GLU A 179 4.19 27.55 7.75
CA GLU A 179 5.44 28.26 8.02
C GLU A 179 6.21 28.54 6.71
N PRO A 180 6.03 29.73 6.09
CA PRO A 180 6.70 30.08 4.84
C PRO A 180 8.22 30.20 5.01
N ARG A 181 8.74 30.38 6.23
CA ARG A 181 10.19 30.36 6.51
C ARG A 181 10.81 28.99 6.30
N PHE A 182 10.02 27.94 6.06
CA PHE A 182 10.50 26.60 5.69
C PHE A 182 10.65 26.39 4.17
N ARG A 183 10.58 27.46 3.37
CA ARG A 183 10.81 27.43 1.91
C ARG A 183 12.30 27.25 1.57
N MET A 184 12.62 27.02 0.30
CA MET A 184 14.04 26.96 -0.11
C MET A 184 14.65 28.37 -0.08
N GLY A 185 15.91 28.49 0.35
CA GLY A 185 16.63 29.76 0.39
C GLY A 185 16.44 30.60 1.67
N THR A 186 15.72 30.08 2.66
CA THR A 186 15.49 30.75 3.95
C THR A 186 16.36 30.15 5.07
N GLU A 187 16.27 30.73 6.27
CA GLU A 187 17.05 30.36 7.46
C GLU A 187 16.99 28.87 7.84
N TYR A 188 15.89 28.18 7.54
CA TYR A 188 15.68 26.77 7.91
C TYR A 188 16.03 25.78 6.79
N HIS A 189 16.85 26.17 5.81
CA HIS A 189 17.18 25.34 4.65
C HIS A 189 17.78 23.96 5.01
N ASN A 190 18.70 23.91 5.97
CA ASN A 190 19.34 22.66 6.39
C ASN A 190 18.33 21.74 7.10
N LEU A 191 17.48 22.31 7.96
CA LEU A 191 16.44 21.57 8.67
C LEU A 191 15.42 20.98 7.69
N LYS A 192 15.07 21.73 6.64
CA LYS A 192 14.23 21.23 5.55
C LYS A 192 14.83 19.99 4.90
N PHE A 193 16.12 19.99 4.57
CA PHE A 193 16.76 18.80 3.98
C PHE A 193 16.66 17.56 4.87
N VAL A 194 16.90 17.72 6.17
CA VAL A 194 16.79 16.60 7.14
C VAL A 194 15.36 16.07 7.20
N VAL A 195 14.37 16.97 7.29
CA VAL A 195 12.95 16.59 7.37
C VAL A 195 12.48 15.88 6.09
N TYR A 196 12.84 16.40 4.91
CA TYR A 196 12.50 15.75 3.65
C TYR A 196 13.23 14.41 3.49
N GLY A 197 14.49 14.31 3.91
CA GLY A 197 15.21 13.04 3.94
C GLY A 197 14.55 11.99 4.83
N ALA A 198 14.00 12.39 5.98
CA ALA A 198 13.24 11.48 6.85
C ALA A 198 11.91 11.03 6.22
N VAL A 199 11.24 11.91 5.47
CA VAL A 199 10.04 11.59 4.71
C VAL A 199 10.37 10.61 3.58
N ASP A 200 11.43 10.85 2.83
CA ASP A 200 11.88 9.97 1.74
C ASP A 200 12.27 8.59 2.29
N LEU A 201 13.02 8.54 3.40
CA LEU A 201 13.32 7.29 4.10
C LEU A 201 12.05 6.54 4.52
N SER A 202 11.01 7.26 4.96
CA SER A 202 9.73 6.63 5.33
C SER A 202 9.06 5.96 4.13
N TYR A 203 9.18 6.52 2.93
CA TYR A 203 8.69 5.90 1.71
C TYR A 203 9.50 4.67 1.30
N ASP A 204 10.83 4.73 1.40
CA ASP A 204 11.71 3.60 1.12
C ASP A 204 11.45 2.44 2.08
N VAL A 205 11.25 2.75 3.36
CA VAL A 205 10.86 1.78 4.40
C VAL A 205 9.52 1.13 4.07
N SER A 206 8.53 1.88 3.56
CA SER A 206 7.26 1.31 3.10
C SER A 206 7.47 0.27 1.99
N ALA A 207 8.28 0.60 0.98
CA ALA A 207 8.59 -0.31 -0.12
C ALA A 207 9.34 -1.57 0.37
N PHE A 208 10.28 -1.40 1.29
CA PHE A 208 11.02 -2.49 1.92
C PHE A 208 10.08 -3.43 2.68
N PHE A 209 9.24 -2.92 3.57
CA PHE A 209 8.29 -3.75 4.32
C PHE A 209 7.26 -4.43 3.43
N ASN A 210 6.81 -3.79 2.34
CA ASN A 210 5.94 -4.44 1.36
C ASN A 210 6.57 -5.73 0.83
N PHE A 211 7.87 -5.73 0.51
CA PHE A 211 8.59 -6.93 0.11
C PHE A 211 8.58 -8.02 1.20
N PHE A 212 8.80 -7.67 2.48
CA PHE A 212 8.71 -8.63 3.59
C PHE A 212 7.30 -9.19 3.80
N ILE A 213 6.28 -8.37 3.61
CA ILE A 213 4.88 -8.82 3.69
C ILE A 213 4.62 -9.88 2.60
N TYR A 214 5.10 -9.67 1.37
CA TYR A 214 4.98 -10.69 0.32
C TYR A 214 5.72 -11.98 0.66
N LEU A 215 6.93 -11.92 1.23
CA LEU A 215 7.67 -13.11 1.65
C LEU A 215 6.97 -13.91 2.74
N ASN A 216 6.32 -13.23 3.69
CA ASN A 216 5.66 -13.89 4.83
C ASN A 216 4.29 -14.47 4.48
N PHE A 217 3.49 -13.75 3.67
CA PHE A 217 2.09 -14.11 3.44
C PHE A 217 1.85 -14.90 2.15
N ASN A 218 2.70 -14.73 1.11
CA ASN A 218 2.50 -15.40 -0.17
C ASN A 218 3.43 -16.63 -0.30
N SER A 219 2.87 -17.82 -0.03
CA SER A 219 3.62 -19.08 -0.11
C SER A 219 4.21 -19.38 -1.49
N LYS A 220 3.54 -18.95 -2.57
CA LYS A 220 4.06 -19.12 -3.94
C LYS A 220 5.28 -18.23 -4.16
N PHE A 221 5.20 -16.97 -3.74
CA PHE A 221 6.31 -16.02 -3.82
C PHE A 221 7.49 -16.51 -2.98
N LYS A 222 7.22 -16.96 -1.75
CA LYS A 222 8.21 -17.55 -0.85
C LYS A 222 8.94 -18.73 -1.51
N ASN A 223 8.21 -19.70 -2.08
CA ASN A 223 8.81 -20.85 -2.76
C ASN A 223 9.66 -20.44 -3.97
N CYS A 224 9.18 -19.49 -4.77
CA CYS A 224 9.93 -18.95 -5.91
C CYS A 224 11.22 -18.26 -5.43
N PHE A 225 11.13 -17.39 -4.43
CA PHE A 225 12.26 -16.70 -3.84
C PHE A 225 13.32 -17.70 -3.35
N TYR A 226 12.94 -18.68 -2.53
CA TYR A 226 13.89 -19.71 -2.11
C TYR A 226 14.41 -20.54 -3.29
N SER A 227 13.64 -20.84 -4.32
CA SER A 227 14.18 -21.56 -5.49
C SER A 227 15.28 -20.80 -6.21
N VAL A 228 15.17 -19.46 -6.29
CA VAL A 228 16.17 -18.59 -6.92
C VAL A 228 17.41 -18.43 -6.03
N PHE A 229 17.23 -18.18 -4.74
CA PHE A 229 18.34 -17.84 -3.83
C PHE A 229 19.04 -19.05 -3.21
N THR A 230 18.36 -20.20 -3.07
CA THR A 230 18.94 -21.32 -2.34
C THR A 230 19.84 -22.21 -3.20
N CYS A 231 19.93 -22.01 -4.54
CA CYS A 231 20.76 -22.79 -5.48
C CYS A 231 20.92 -24.27 -5.10
N ARG A 232 19.89 -24.88 -4.53
CA ARG A 232 19.96 -26.25 -4.04
C ARG A 232 19.75 -27.08 -5.28
N LYS A 233 20.86 -27.59 -5.84
CA LYS A 233 20.92 -28.55 -6.95
C LYS A 233 19.65 -29.43 -6.93
N MET A 234 18.69 -29.09 -7.77
CA MET A 234 17.62 -30.03 -8.11
C MET A 234 18.28 -31.06 -9.00
N SER A 235 18.72 -32.16 -8.39
CA SER A 235 18.86 -33.43 -9.10
C SER A 235 17.47 -33.79 -9.59
N TRP A 236 17.18 -33.45 -10.85
CA TRP A 236 16.06 -34.00 -11.59
C TRP A 236 16.31 -35.48 -11.87
#